data_AF-A0A7C7JMS6-F1
#
_entry.id   AF-A0A7C7JMS6-F1
#
_cell.length_a   1.000
_cell.length_b   1.000
_cell.length_c   1.000
_cell.angle_alpha   90.00
_cell.angle_beta   90.00
_cell.angle_gamma   90.00
#
_symmetry.space_group_name_H-M   'P 1'
#
loop_
_entity.id
_entity.type
_entity.pdbx_description
1 polymer ?
#
loop_
_entity_poly.entity_id
_entity_poly.type
_entity_poly.pdbx_seq_one_letter_code
_entity_poly.pdbx_strand_id
1 'polypeptide(L)' 'MQVDYTLYLITDDGYLADRDWLKAIEDALRGGVTVVQ' A
#
# COMPACT_ATOMS: atom_id res chain seq x y z
N MET A 1 17.78 9.59 -7.07
CA MET A 1 16.98 8.55 -6.39
C MET A 1 16.05 7.97 -7.43
N GLN A 2 16.07 6.65 -7.64
CA GLN A 2 15.21 6.00 -8.64
C GLN A 2 14.02 5.38 -7.89
N VAL A 3 12.80 5.67 -8.35
CA VAL A 3 11.57 5.13 -7.79
C VAL A 3 11.10 3.99 -8.70
N ASP A 4 10.82 2.82 -8.12
CA ASP A 4 10.33 1.65 -8.84
C ASP A 4 8.80 1.65 -8.89
N TYR A 5 8.22 2.02 -10.02
CA TYR A 5 6.77 2.09 -10.20
C TYR A 5 6.11 0.76 -10.64
N THR A 6 6.80 -0.38 -10.50
CA THR A 6 6.28 -1.69 -10.94
C THR A 6 4.94 -2.05 -10.28
N LEU A 7 4.80 -1.84 -8.96
CA LEU A 7 3.56 -2.08 -8.23
C LEU A 7 3.26 -0.92 -7.28
N TYR A 8 2.38 -0.04 -7.75
CA TYR A 8 1.99 1.18 -7.05
C TYR A 8 0.64 0.99 -6.34
N LEU A 9 0.68 0.94 -5.00
CA LEU A 9 -0.51 0.95 -4.16
C LEU A 9 -1.01 2.38 -3.93
N ILE A 10 -2.29 2.62 -4.23
CA ILE A 10 -3.00 3.84 -3.84
C ILE A 10 -3.97 3.47 -2.72
N THR A 11 -3.88 4.16 -1.60
CA THR A 11 -4.73 3.94 -0.43
C THR A 11 -6.02 4.76 -0.51
N ASP A 12 -7.08 4.22 0.08
CA ASP A 12 -8.37 4.90 0.20
C ASP A 12 -9.04 4.43 1.49
N ASP A 13 -9.36 5.38 2.37
CA ASP A 13 -9.95 5.09 3.68
C ASP A 13 -11.36 4.50 3.57
N GLY A 14 -12.11 4.88 2.52
CA GLY A 14 -13.44 4.31 2.24
C GLY A 14 -13.38 2.87 1.74
N TYR A 15 -12.35 2.53 0.97
CA TYR A 15 -12.10 1.17 0.50
C TYR A 15 -11.59 0.25 1.62
N LEU A 16 -10.73 0.78 2.50
CA LEU A 16 -10.21 0.05 3.65
C LEU A 16 -11.26 -0.10 4.75
N ALA A 17 -12.19 0.85 4.89
CA ALA A 17 -13.33 0.82 5.79
C ALA A 17 -12.94 0.35 7.21
N ASP A 18 -13.36 -0.85 7.60
CA ASP A 18 -13.19 -1.40 8.95
C ASP A 18 -11.84 -2.11 9.14
N ARG A 19 -11.00 -2.18 8.10
CA ARG A 19 -9.69 -2.82 8.16
C ARG A 19 -8.71 -1.94 8.94
N ASP A 20 -7.80 -2.60 9.67
CA ASP A 20 -6.64 -1.91 10.23
C ASP A 20 -5.77 -1.36 9.10
N TRP A 21 -5.79 -0.03 8.97
CA TRP A 21 -5.12 0.70 7.91
C TRP A 21 -3.61 0.44 7.90
N LEU A 22 -2.97 0.47 9.08
CA LEU A 22 -1.53 0.26 9.20
C LEU A 22 -1.17 -1.19 8.87
N LYS A 23 -1.96 -2.15 9.36
CA LYS A 23 -1.74 -3.56 9.06
C LYS A 23 -1.87 -3.83 7.56
N ALA A 24 -2.88 -3.26 6.91
CA ALA A 24 -3.12 -3.43 5.48
C ALA A 24 -1.94 -2.93 4.64
N ILE A 25 -1.38 -1.77 4.97
CA ILE A 25 -0.19 -1.25 4.29
C ILE A 25 1.04 -2.11 4.60
N GLU A 26 1.23 -2.54 5.84
CA GLU A 26 2.35 -3.42 6.20
C GLU A 26 2.33 -4.73 5.41
N ASP A 27 1.16 -5.36 5.30
CA ASP A 27 0.99 -6.60 4.55
C ASP A 27 1.21 -6.38 3.05
N ALA A 28 0.78 -5.24 2.51
CA ALA A 28 1.02 -4.89 1.11
C ALA A 28 2.51 -4.67 0.80
N LEU A 29 3.24 -3.97 1.70
CA LEU A 29 4.69 -3.81 1.60
C LEU A 29 5.40 -5.16 1.64
N ARG A 30 5.01 -6.06 2.57
CA ARG A 30 5.54 -7.42 2.66
C ARG A 30 5.19 -8.28 1.43
N GLY A 31 4.08 -7.96 0.76
CA GLY A 31 3.62 -8.59 -0.48
C GLY A 31 4.32 -8.11 -1.76
N GLY A 32 5.22 -7.13 -1.67
CA GLY A 32 6.01 -6.66 -2.81
C GLY A 32 5.52 -5.37 -3.47
N VAL A 33 4.67 -4.58 -2.81
CA VAL A 33 4.40 -3.20 -3.24
C VAL A 33 5.70 -2.40 -3.28
N THR A 34 5.92 -1.65 -4.36
CA THR A 34 7.16 -0.91 -4.60
C THR A 34 7.01 0.59 -4.36
N VAL A 35 5.78 1.13 -4.42
CA VAL A 35 5.43 2.52 -4.07
C VAL A 35 4.05 2.56 -3.40
N VAL A 36 3.88 3.47 -2.44
CA VAL A 36 2.61 3.72 -1.73
C VAL A 36 2.23 5.20 -1.89
N GLN A 37 0.94 5.48 -2.11
CA GLN A 37 0.32 6.80 -2.05
C GLN A 37 -0.85 6.80 -1.07
#